data_AF-A0A352DAS0-F1
#
_entry.id   AF-A0A352DAS0-F1
#
_cell.length_a   1.000
_cell.length_b   1.000
_cell.length_c   1.000
_cell.angle_alpha   90.00
_cell.angle_beta   90.00
_cell.angle_gamma   90.00
#
_symmetry.space_group_name_H-M   'P 1'
#
loop_
_entity.id
_entity.type
_entity.pdbx_description
1 polymer ?
#
loop_
_entity_poly.entity_id
_entity_poly.type
_entity_poly.pdbx_seq_one_letter_code
_entity_poly.pdbx_strand_id
1 'polypeptide(L)'
;MKCLIYQNKAAVMKDITDKLGRGRTNGEKTRLVKKLGQEADSLLACADYKDDSQDCKNCRATALRRKNMMWGILKNMKTGQIIIAGK
;
A
#
# COMPACT_ATOMS: atom_id res chain seq x y z
N MET A 1 -0.06 -10.42 16.80
CA MET A 1 0.26 -10.35 15.35
C MET A 1 1.48 -11.20 15.02
N LYS A 2 1.32 -12.53 14.92
CA LYS A 2 2.42 -13.50 14.68
C LYS A 2 2.63 -13.90 13.21
N CYS A 3 1.92 -13.29 12.26
CA CYS A 3 2.14 -13.58 10.85
C CYS A 3 3.49 -12.96 10.41
N LEU A 4 4.55 -13.77 10.37
CA LEU A 4 5.90 -13.36 9.94
C LEU A 4 5.91 -12.74 8.54
N ILE A 5 5.11 -13.32 7.63
CA ILE A 5 4.91 -12.78 6.27
C ILE A 5 4.37 -11.35 6.35
N TYR A 6 3.35 -11.13 7.19
CA TYR A 6 2.80 -9.81 7.42
C TYR A 6 3.81 -8.85 8.03
N GLN A 7 4.59 -9.26 9.04
CA GLN A 7 5.58 -8.37 9.68
C GLN A 7 6.64 -7.92 8.66
N ASN A 8 7.16 -8.84 7.86
CA ASN A 8 8.12 -8.53 6.80
C ASN A 8 7.52 -7.59 5.75
N LYS A 9 6.32 -7.92 5.25
CA LYS A 9 5.63 -7.11 4.25
C LYS A 9 5.20 -5.74 4.81
N ALA A 10 4.79 -5.66 6.07
CA ALA A 10 4.39 -4.43 6.73
C ALA A 10 5.59 -3.48 6.93
N ALA A 11 6.78 -4.01 7.22
CA ALA A 11 8.01 -3.22 7.26
C ALA A 11 8.31 -2.62 5.87
N VAL A 12 8.20 -3.43 4.81
CA VAL A 12 8.34 -2.96 3.42
C VAL A 12 7.30 -1.90 3.06
N MET A 13 6.03 -2.11 3.41
CA MET A 13 4.95 -1.13 3.19
C MET A 13 5.18 0.17 3.94
N LYS A 14 5.68 0.09 5.18
CA LYS A 14 6.02 1.26 6.00
C LYS A 14 7.14 2.05 5.34
N ASP A 15 8.22 1.40 4.91
CA ASP A 15 9.32 2.03 4.19
C ASP A 15 8.84 2.72 2.90
N ILE A 16 7.99 2.05 2.11
CA ILE A 16 7.39 2.64 0.90
C ILE A 16 6.53 3.88 1.25
N THR A 17 5.76 3.82 2.34
CA THR A 17 4.92 4.93 2.80
C THR A 17 5.77 6.12 3.27
N ASP A 18 6.85 5.86 4.00
CA ASP A 18 7.79 6.90 4.44
C ASP A 18 8.45 7.59 3.23
N LYS A 19 8.84 6.78 2.23
CA LYS A 19 9.40 7.26 0.95
C LYS A 19 8.41 8.08 0.12
N LEU A 20 7.11 7.83 0.25
CA LEU A 20 6.05 8.62 -0.38
C LEU A 20 5.87 10.00 0.27
N GLY A 21 6.03 10.07 1.61
CA GLY A 21 5.90 11.31 2.38
C GLY A 21 7.05 12.30 2.17
N ARG A 22 8.26 11.82 1.89
CA ARG A 22 9.49 12.64 1.77
C ARG A 22 9.67 13.41 0.45
N GLY A 23 8.58 13.83 -0.21
CA GLY A 23 8.69 14.81 -1.31
C GLY A 23 9.47 14.35 -2.55
N ARG A 24 9.05 13.24 -3.17
CA ARG A 24 9.58 12.78 -4.48
C ARG A 24 8.71 13.24 -5.65
N THR A 25 9.29 13.23 -6.85
CA THR A 25 8.61 13.51 -8.13
C THR A 25 7.40 12.59 -8.34
N ASN A 26 6.41 13.04 -9.14
CA ASN A 26 5.19 12.27 -9.42
C ASN A 26 5.48 10.88 -10.03
N GLY A 27 6.56 10.75 -10.81
CA GLY A 27 6.99 9.47 -11.39
C GLY A 27 7.46 8.47 -10.33
N GLU A 28 8.31 8.90 -9.39
CA GLU A 28 8.75 8.04 -8.27
C GLU A 28 7.59 7.69 -7.34
N LYS A 29 6.72 8.66 -7.02
CA LYS A 29 5.52 8.39 -6.21
C LYS A 29 4.62 7.35 -6.87
N THR A 30 4.42 7.42 -8.19
CA THR A 30 3.63 6.42 -8.92
C THR A 30 4.24 5.03 -8.84
N ARG A 31 5.57 4.89 -9.01
CA ARG A 31 6.27 3.60 -8.83
C ARG A 31 6.14 3.08 -7.41
N LEU A 32 6.31 3.95 -6.40
CA LEU A 32 6.21 3.59 -4.99
C LEU A 32 4.80 3.14 -4.61
N VAL A 33 3.73 3.85 -5.01
CA VAL A 33 2.38 3.36 -4.70
C VAL A 33 2.06 2.08 -5.47
N LYS A 34 2.48 1.92 -6.73
CA LYS A 34 2.31 0.62 -7.44
C LYS A 34 2.94 -0.53 -6.64
N LYS A 35 4.16 -0.32 -6.13
CA LYS A 35 4.84 -1.30 -5.28
C LYS A 35 4.08 -1.56 -3.98
N LEU A 36 3.56 -0.52 -3.32
CA LEU A 36 2.69 -0.66 -2.14
C LEU A 36 1.46 -1.53 -2.42
N GLY A 37 0.84 -1.39 -3.59
CA GLY A 37 -0.28 -2.20 -4.04
C GLY A 37 0.07 -3.66 -4.24
N GLN A 38 1.19 -3.93 -4.93
CA GLN A 38 1.66 -5.30 -5.17
C GLN A 38 1.96 -6.03 -3.86
N GLU A 39 2.61 -5.37 -2.90
CA GLU A 39 2.86 -5.95 -1.58
C GLU A 39 1.54 -6.23 -0.83
N ALA A 40 0.53 -5.36 -1.00
CA ALA A 40 -0.77 -5.55 -0.37
C ALA A 40 -1.58 -6.66 -1.02
N ASP A 41 -1.58 -6.77 -2.35
CA ASP A 41 -2.20 -7.88 -3.07
C ASP A 41 -1.51 -9.21 -2.72
N SER A 42 -0.19 -9.24 -2.60
CA SER A 42 0.54 -10.43 -2.16
C SER A 42 0.12 -10.90 -0.76
N LEU A 43 -0.17 -9.96 0.17
CA LEU A 43 -0.71 -10.31 1.49
C LEU A 43 -2.17 -10.75 1.45
N LEU A 44 -2.99 -10.17 0.58
CA LEU A 44 -4.40 -10.56 0.42
C LEU A 44 -4.53 -11.93 -0.25
N ALA A 45 -3.59 -12.28 -1.13
CA ALA A 45 -3.49 -13.57 -1.81
C ALA A 45 -2.66 -14.61 -1.03
N CYS A 46 -2.37 -14.36 0.25
CA CYS A 46 -1.59 -15.29 1.07
C CYS A 46 -2.29 -16.66 1.15
N ALA A 47 -1.65 -17.71 0.61
CA ALA A 47 -2.19 -19.07 0.58
C ALA A 47 -2.31 -19.68 1.99
N ASP A 48 -1.47 -19.23 2.93
CA ASP A 48 -1.52 -19.62 4.35
C ASP A 48 -2.59 -18.84 5.15
N TYR A 49 -3.50 -18.13 4.48
CA TYR A 49 -4.60 -17.45 5.16
C TYR A 49 -5.54 -18.47 5.82
N LYS A 50 -5.66 -18.34 7.13
CA LYS A 50 -6.53 -19.14 7.99
C LYS A 50 -7.66 -18.26 8.51
N ASP A 51 -8.90 -18.50 8.07
CA ASP A 51 -10.04 -17.67 8.47
C ASP A 51 -10.39 -17.84 9.96
N ASP A 52 -10.09 -19.01 10.52
CA ASP A 52 -10.18 -19.31 11.96
C ASP A 52 -9.16 -18.53 12.81
N SER A 53 -8.11 -17.98 12.21
CA SER A 53 -7.08 -17.22 12.93
C SER A 53 -7.38 -15.71 12.93
N GLN A 54 -7.58 -15.17 14.13
CA GLN A 54 -7.80 -13.73 14.33
C GLN A 54 -6.56 -12.90 13.91
N ASP A 55 -5.36 -13.44 14.01
CA ASP A 55 -4.14 -12.82 13.49
C ASP A 55 -4.17 -12.69 11.95
N CYS A 56 -4.65 -13.72 11.25
CA CYS A 56 -4.80 -13.71 9.80
C CYS A 56 -5.88 -12.73 9.35
N LYS A 57 -7.01 -12.66 10.07
CA LYS A 57 -8.08 -11.66 9.83
C LYS A 57 -7.56 -10.23 10.00
N ASN A 58 -6.84 -9.96 11.08
CA ASN A 58 -6.24 -8.64 11.33
C ASN A 58 -5.17 -8.27 10.29
N CYS A 59 -4.37 -9.25 9.87
CA CYS A 59 -3.40 -9.10 8.78
C CYS A 59 -4.10 -8.71 7.48
N ARG A 60 -5.14 -9.46 7.08
CA ARG A 60 -5.91 -9.22 5.86
C ARG A 60 -6.59 -7.86 5.89
N ALA A 61 -7.22 -7.48 7.02
CA ALA A 61 -7.84 -6.17 7.18
C ALA A 61 -6.82 -5.02 7.04
N THR A 62 -5.60 -5.19 7.57
CA THR A 62 -4.57 -4.16 7.45
C THR A 62 -4.00 -4.07 6.04
N ALA A 63 -3.75 -5.21 5.38
CA ALA A 63 -3.37 -5.24 3.97
C ALA A 63 -4.42 -4.53 3.09
N LEU A 64 -5.71 -4.77 3.34
CA LEU A 64 -6.81 -4.12 2.65
C LEU A 64 -6.80 -2.60 2.86
N ARG A 65 -6.61 -2.13 4.10
CA ARG A 65 -6.46 -0.68 4.40
C ARG A 65 -5.29 -0.06 3.63
N ARG A 66 -4.14 -0.74 3.56
CA ARG A 66 -2.96 -0.25 2.82
C ARG A 66 -3.20 -0.21 1.31
N LYS A 67 -3.91 -1.20 0.76
CA LYS A 67 -4.36 -1.19 -0.64
C LYS A 67 -5.31 -0.02 -0.93
N ASN A 68 -6.26 0.25 -0.04
CA ASN A 68 -7.18 1.38 -0.19
C ASN A 68 -6.45 2.73 -0.09
N MET A 69 -5.50 2.86 0.83
CA MET A 69 -4.64 4.05 0.94
C MET A 69 -3.84 4.25 -0.36
N MET A 70 -3.25 3.20 -0.91
CA MET A 70 -2.58 3.25 -2.21
C MET A 70 -3.51 3.77 -3.30
N TRP A 71 -4.71 3.20 -3.44
CA TRP A 71 -5.70 3.63 -4.41
C TRP A 71 -6.09 5.10 -4.25
N GLY A 72 -6.25 5.56 -3.01
CA GLY A 72 -6.51 6.97 -2.70
C GLY A 72 -5.37 7.88 -3.15
N ILE A 73 -4.12 7.53 -2.86
CA ILE A 73 -2.96 8.31 -3.29
C ILE A 73 -2.83 8.29 -4.82
N LEU A 74 -3.02 7.14 -5.47
CA LEU A 74 -2.93 7.01 -6.92
C LEU A 74 -4.04 7.80 -7.63
N LYS A 75 -5.26 7.80 -7.08
CA LYS A 75 -6.36 8.63 -7.57
C LYS A 75 -6.02 10.12 -7.45
N ASN A 76 -5.56 10.57 -6.28
CA ASN A 76 -5.17 11.97 -6.06
C ASN A 76 -3.97 12.41 -6.92
N MET A 77 -3.01 11.52 -7.18
CA MET A 77 -1.90 11.81 -8.10
C MET A 77 -2.35 11.98 -9.55
N LYS A 78 -3.31 11.16 -10.02
CA LYS A 78 -3.91 11.34 -11.35
C LYS A 78 -4.70 12.65 -11.44
N THR A 79 -5.43 13.02 -10.39
CA THR A 79 -6.18 14.28 -10.34
C THR A 79 -5.28 15.51 -10.27
N GLY A 80 -4.11 15.41 -9.60
CA GLY A 80 -3.11 16.48 -9.55
C GLY A 80 -2.43 16.81 -10.89
N GLN A 81 -2.55 15.96 -11.92
CA GLN A 81 -2.12 16.31 -13.28
C GLN A 81 -3.10 17.22 -14.02
N ILE A 82 -4.33 17.41 -13.53
CA ILE A 82 -5.37 18.19 -14.22
C ILE A 82 -5.44 19.65 -13.74
N ILE A 83 -4.70 20.04 -12.70
CA ILE A 83 -4.66 21.44 -12.24
C ILE A 83 -3.31 22.09 -12.57
N ILE A 84 -3.04 22.23 -13.86
CA ILE A 84 -2.31 23.39 -14.37
C ILE A 84 -3.20 23.98 -15.47
N ALA A 85 -4.35 24.54 -15.06
CA ALA A 85 -5.01 25.54 -15.88
C ALA A 85 -4.12 26.79 -15.79
N GLY A 86 -3.31 26.97 -16.82
CA GLY A 86 -2.44 28.14 -17.01
C GLY A 86 -3.26 29.42 -16.85
N LYS A 87 -2.64 30.37 -16.16
CA LYS A 87 -3.09 31.75 -16.08
C LYS A 87 -2.58 32.51 -17.28
#